data_AF-A0A932V6I3-F1
#
_entry.id   AF-A0A932V6I3-F1
#
_cell.length_a   1.000
_cell.length_b   1.000
_cell.length_c   1.000
_cell.angle_alpha   90.00
_cell.angle_beta   90.00
_cell.angle_gamma   90.00
#
_symmetry.space_group_name_H-M   'P 1'
#
loop_
_entity.id
_entity.type
_entity.pdbx_description
1 polymer ?
#
loop_
_entity_poly.entity_id
_entity_poly.type
_entity_poly.pdbx_seq_one_letter_code
_entity_poly.pdbx_strand_id
1 'polypeptide(L)' 'MSEFVHFVVGGAHDTEPDAQGRIVVPAHLRRYAGLETEAQVIGVTRWLEVWEPGRWRARLAQVESSLPQSLASLGI' A
#
# COMPACT_ATOMS: atom_id res chain seq x y z
N MET A 1 -7.98 -2.44 -23.61
CA MET A 1 -7.18 -2.55 -22.37
C MET A 1 -7.94 -1.78 -21.28
N SER A 2 -8.17 -2.36 -20.11
CA SER A 2 -9.03 -1.77 -19.05
C SER A 2 -8.41 -0.51 -18.44
N GLU A 3 -9.22 0.47 -18.03
CA GLU A 3 -8.76 1.67 -17.30
C GLU A 3 -7.96 1.32 -16.05
N PHE A 4 -8.32 0.22 -15.39
CA PHE A 4 -7.59 -0.30 -14.23
C PHE A 4 -6.12 -0.62 -14.55
N VAL A 5 -5.85 -1.18 -15.73
CA VAL A 5 -4.48 -1.52 -16.15
C VAL A 5 -3.67 -0.26 -16.42
N HIS A 6 -4.26 0.76 -17.06
CA HIS A 6 -3.58 2.05 -17.24
C HIS A 6 -3.27 2.73 -15.91
N PHE A 7 -4.18 2.65 -14.95
CA PHE A 7 -3.95 3.21 -13.63
C PHE A 7 -2.84 2.49 -12.86
N VAL A 8 -2.90 1.15 -12.79
CA VAL A 8 -1.95 0.35 -12.00
C VAL A 8 -0.59 0.25 -12.68
N VAL A 9 -0.56 -0.08 -13.97
CA VAL A 9 0.69 -0.28 -14.72
C VAL A 9 1.25 1.04 -15.22
N GLY A 10 0.40 1.93 -15.74
CA GLY A 10 0.85 3.25 -16.20
C GLY A 10 1.27 4.19 -15.07
N GLY A 11 0.85 3.91 -13.84
CA GLY A 11 1.33 4.58 -12.63
C GLY A 11 2.56 3.93 -11.97
N ALA A 12 3.06 2.82 -12.50
CA ALA A 12 4.23 2.15 -11.95
C ALA A 12 5.53 2.89 -12.29
N HIS A 13 6.53 2.74 -11.44
CA HIS A 13 7.85 3.34 -11.64
C HIS A 13 8.95 2.36 -11.22
N ASP A 14 9.80 1.99 -12.16
CA ASP A 14 10.96 1.15 -11.88
C ASP A 14 12.04 1.94 -11.17
N THR A 15 12.60 1.37 -10.11
CA THR A 15 13.69 1.98 -9.35
C THR A 15 14.57 0.89 -8.77
N GLU A 16 15.86 1.15 -8.74
CA GLU A 16 16.84 0.28 -8.09
C GLU A 16 17.14 0.81 -6.69
N PRO A 17 17.37 -0.06 -5.70
CA PRO A 17 17.91 0.36 -4.42
C PRO A 17 19.32 0.93 -4.59
N ASP A 18 19.64 1.96 -3.82
CA ASP A 18 21.03 2.46 -3.78
C ASP A 18 21.96 1.49 -3.03
N ALA A 19 23.25 1.84 -2.93
CA ALA A 19 24.25 1.02 -2.24
C ALA A 19 23.96 0.78 -0.74
N GLN A 20 23.07 1.57 -0.13
CA GLN A 20 22.61 1.40 1.25
C GLN A 20 21.26 0.67 1.34
N GLY A 21 20.72 0.20 0.22
CA GLY A 21 19.43 -0.48 0.14
C GLY A 21 18.22 0.45 0.21
N ARG A 22 18.40 1.76 -0.01
CA ARG A 22 17.30 2.74 0.04
C ARG A 22 16.62 2.83 -1.33
N ILE A 23 15.31 2.98 -1.32
CA ILE A 23 14.49 3.20 -2.51
C ILE A 23 13.94 4.62 -2.50
N VAL A 24 14.12 5.36 -3.60
CA VAL A 24 13.54 6.69 -3.77
C VAL A 24 12.11 6.55 -4.27
N VAL A 25 11.14 6.97 -3.47
CA VAL A 25 9.73 7.00 -3.90
C VAL A 25 9.46 8.27 -4.74
N PRO A 26 9.09 8.13 -6.03
CA PRO A 26 8.80 9.26 -6.90
C PRO A 26 7.71 10.18 -6.33
N ALA A 27 7.81 11.48 -6.64
CA ALA A 27 6.90 12.49 -6.08
C ALA A 27 5.41 12.24 -6.39
N HIS A 28 5.08 11.64 -7.54
CA HIS A 28 3.70 11.31 -7.89
C HIS A 28 3.16 10.16 -7.02
N LEU A 29 3.96 9.13 -6.74
CA LEU A 29 3.59 8.05 -5.83
C LEU A 29 3.49 8.51 -4.38
N ARG A 30 4.38 9.40 -3.93
CA ARG A 30 4.26 10.03 -2.60
C ARG A 30 2.95 10.80 -2.45
N ARG A 31 2.59 11.62 -3.44
CA ARG A 31 1.31 12.36 -3.45
C ARG A 31 0.11 11.42 -3.47
N TYR A 32 0.15 10.37 -4.28
CA TYR A 32 -0.91 9.36 -4.34
C TYR A 32 -1.11 8.67 -2.97
N ALA A 33 -0.02 8.20 -2.37
CA ALA A 33 -0.05 7.52 -1.09
C ALA A 33 -0.36 8.47 0.10
N GLY A 34 -0.22 9.79 -0.09
CA GLY A 34 -0.37 10.79 0.97
C GLY A 34 0.80 10.82 1.93
N LEU A 35 2.02 10.49 1.46
CA LEU A 35 3.23 10.48 2.27
C LEU A 35 3.82 11.89 2.36
N GLU A 36 3.74 12.49 3.55
CA GLU A 36 4.30 13.82 3.83
C GLU A 36 5.61 13.73 4.61
N THR A 37 5.56 13.21 5.83
CA THR A 37 6.71 13.14 6.76
C THR A 37 7.09 11.71 7.12
N GLU A 38 6.11 10.86 7.40
CA GLU A 38 6.33 9.49 7.86
C GLU A 38 5.73 8.48 6.91
N ALA A 39 6.35 7.30 6.88
CA ALA A 39 5.88 6.15 6.12
C ALA A 39 5.93 4.90 7.01
N GLN A 40 4.90 4.07 6.93
CA GLN A 40 4.85 2.76 7.53
C GLN A 40 4.99 1.69 6.44
N VAL A 41 5.92 0.76 6.63
CA VAL A 41 6.17 -0.33 5.69
C VAL A 41 5.57 -1.62 6.25
N ILE A 42 4.76 -2.29 5.44
CA ILE A 42 4.11 -3.56 5.79
C ILE A 42 4.59 -4.63 4.81
N GLY A 43 5.06 -5.76 5.33
CA GLY A 43 5.39 -6.92 4.52
C GLY A 43 4.16 -7.76 4.20
N VAL A 44 3.89 -8.00 2.92
CA VAL A 44 2.75 -8.81 2.45
C VAL A 44 3.27 -9.88 1.49
N THR A 45 3.69 -11.01 2.04
CA THR A 45 4.16 -12.22 1.33
C THR A 45 5.20 -11.95 0.23
N ARG A 46 4.78 -11.47 -0.94
CA ARG A 46 5.61 -11.23 -2.13
C ARG A 46 5.98 -9.76 -2.37
N TRP A 47 5.37 -8.82 -1.66
CA TRP A 47 5.66 -7.40 -1.83
C TRP A 47 5.64 -6.65 -0.50
N LEU A 48 6.12 -5.41 -0.56
CA LEU A 48 6.01 -4.45 0.52
C LEU A 48 4.94 -3.43 0.17
N GLU A 49 4.14 -3.05 1.15
CA GLU A 49 3.24 -1.92 1.05
C GLU A 49 3.81 -0.74 1.83
N VAL A 50 3.70 0.44 1.25
CA VAL A 50 4.13 1.70 1.89
C VAL A 50 2.89 2.55 2.13
N TRP A 51 2.67 2.90 3.39
CA TRP A 51 1.46 3.59 3.84
C TRP A 51 1.79 4.87 4.60
N GLU A 52 0.90 5.87 4.50
CA GLU A 52 0.82 6.90 5.52
C GLU A 52 0.23 6.27 6.81
N PRO A 53 0.85 6.48 7.99
CA PRO A 53 0.45 5.78 9.22
C PRO A 53 -1.03 5.94 9.62
N GLY A 54 -1.61 7.14 9.45
CA GLY A 54 -3.02 7.42 9.73
C GLY A 54 -3.97 6.65 8.83
N ARG A 55 -3.70 6.64 7.52
CA ARG A 55 -4.45 5.87 6.52
C ARG A 55 -4.38 4.38 6.81
N TRP A 56 -3.22 3.86 7.20
CA TRP A 56 -3.08 2.46 7.58
C TRP A 56 -3.92 2.11 8.81
N ARG A 57 -3.87 2.94 9.87
CA ARG A 57 -4.71 2.74 11.07
C ARG A 57 -6.20 2.76 10.72
N ALA A 58 -6.64 3.71 9.90
CA ALA A 58 -8.03 3.79 9.46
C ALA A 58 -8.44 2.54 8.64
N ARG A 59 -7.55 2.05 7.77
CA ARG A 59 -7.75 0.81 7.01
C ARG A 59 -7.91 -0.40 7.93
N LEU A 60 -7.04 -0.56 8.93
CA LEU A 60 -7.14 -1.65 9.90
C LEU A 60 -8.45 -1.60 10.69
N ALA A 61 -8.84 -0.42 11.18
CA ALA A 61 -10.11 -0.26 11.90
C ALA A 61 -11.33 -0.64 11.04
N GLN A 62 -11.32 -0.29 9.75
CA GLN A 62 -12.35 -0.72 8.80
C GLN A 62 -12.36 -2.23 8.62
N VAL A 63 -11.19 -2.86 8.44
CA VAL A 63 -11.09 -4.31 8.33
C VAL A 63 -11.62 -4.98 9.60
N GLU A 64 -11.18 -4.53 10.78
CA GLU A 64 -11.62 -5.04 12.08
C GLU A 64 -13.14 -5.00 12.24
N SER A 65 -13.78 -3.90 11.87
CA SER A 65 -15.25 -3.81 11.91
C SER A 65 -15.95 -4.80 10.96
N SER A 66 -15.28 -5.23 9.90
CA SER A 66 -15.79 -6.16 8.87
C SER A 66 -15.42 -7.62 9.17
N LEU A 67 -14.53 -7.87 10.14
CA LEU A 67 -14.05 -9.21 10.48
C LEU A 67 -15.18 -10.17 10.86
N PRO A 68 -16.20 -9.80 11.66
CA PRO A 68 -17.24 -10.75 12.05
C PRO A 68 -17.96 -11.40 10.85
N GLN A 69 -18.24 -10.62 9.81
CA GLN A 69 -18.86 -11.14 8.58
C GLN A 69 -17.89 -11.98 7.75
N SER A 70 -16.63 -11.58 7.72
CA SER A 70 -15.58 -12.27 6.97
C SER A 70 -15.26 -13.63 7.59
N LEU A 71 -15.18 -13.72 8.92
CA LEU A 71 -14.98 -14.96 9.66
C LEU A 71 -16.17 -15.92 9.50
N ALA A 72 -17.40 -15.40 9.61
CA ALA A 72 -18.61 -16.19 9.36
C ALA A 72 -18.64 -16.80 7.93
N SER A 73 -18.12 -16.09 6.93
CA SER A 73 -18.02 -16.60 5.56
C SER A 73 -16.95 -17.70 5.38
N LEU A 74 -15.98 -17.77 6.29
CA LEU A 74 -14.93 -18.79 6.34
C LEU A 74 -15.33 -20.00 7.21
N GLY A 75 -16.52 -19.98 7.83
CA GLY A 75 -17.04 -21.08 8.63
C GLY A 75 -16.33 -21.30 9.97
N ILE A 76 -15.64 -20.27 10.48
CA ILE A 76 -15.00 -20.22 11.80
C ILE A 76 -15.64 -19.16 12.70
#